data_AF-A0AAD3CM58-F1
#
_entry.id   AF-A0AAD3CM58-F1
#
_cell.length_a   1.000
_cell.length_b   1.000
_cell.length_c   1.000
_cell.angle_alpha   90.00
_cell.angle_beta   90.00
_cell.angle_gamma   90.00
#
_symmetry.space_group_name_H-M   'P 1'
#
loop_
_entity.id
_entity.type
_entity.pdbx_description
1 polymer ?
#
loop_
_entity_poly.entity_id
_entity_poly.type
_entity_poly.pdbx_seq_one_letter_code
_entity_poly.pdbx_strand_id
1 'polypeptide(L)'
;MPSSSALKCGQWNTHPCLGDTDKRYDPDFTNDIAKQNELWGKMDGFYRVNQTSSKEMARFNPIALDIYDGFPYDSNELITFVNITTKGSRRHEHRFLFYPPVDQAWCDENPNEFPTQLNALSGLCGINGYATFAENFKVSSHEKDGSVTSVGHALGFPQDKSFQPSEGSAYPAGERSLTFTAEVDRGDQGRALAVKNWMFLDEDFEVARAVDQFYNLNTYNLFASTNLLYTKISEQEFKDGIESALDDINTVETLQFPMTRACLGSICPTEEDWCTKDPNCSPPLYVEPKARIKADVLAGLVVAASIVLIAMIVAFFIIRSKQREKHLKYMFATRIAENIEIEGSAQMILTADALKAEFERIDASIEKDGSISREELWTFMTSGKIGTMSESDFDVLFRAIDLDNSGNIDFLEFCNFISICGTEMQHAVSHMESASKESKDAKISRASTIIAQTNVRKSQMMKVHPGMFEDEEDLSLATEDKA
;
A
#
# COMPACT_ATOMS: atom_id res chain seq x y z
N MET A 1 -9.11 12.57 -11.76
CA MET A 1 -8.91 11.18 -11.28
C MET A 1 -9.16 11.20 -9.79
N PRO A 2 -10.09 10.40 -9.24
CA PRO A 2 -10.25 10.32 -7.79
C PRO A 2 -8.93 9.83 -7.21
N SER A 3 -8.31 10.60 -6.31
CA SER A 3 -7.10 10.13 -5.63
C SER A 3 -7.51 8.90 -4.83
N SER A 4 -7.01 7.73 -5.22
CA SER A 4 -7.19 6.54 -4.40
C SER A 4 -6.48 6.81 -3.08
N SER A 5 -7.28 7.08 -2.04
CA SER A 5 -6.78 7.10 -0.67
C SER A 5 -6.08 5.77 -0.44
N ALA A 6 -4.77 5.80 -0.19
CA ALA A 6 -4.00 4.60 0.06
C ALA A 6 -4.69 3.78 1.17
N LEU A 7 -4.83 2.47 0.95
CA LEU A 7 -5.37 1.56 1.95
C LEU A 7 -4.57 1.71 3.26
N LYS A 8 -5.28 1.78 4.39
CA LYS A 8 -4.65 1.79 5.72
C LYS A 8 -4.30 0.37 6.14
N CYS A 9 -3.18 0.19 6.83
CA CYS A 9 -2.85 -1.07 7.49
C CYS A 9 -3.83 -1.34 8.64
N GLY A 10 -3.85 -2.56 9.15
CA GLY A 10 -4.71 -2.96 10.28
C GLY A 10 -6.20 -3.09 9.95
N GLN A 11 -6.60 -2.99 8.68
CA GLN A 11 -7.97 -3.27 8.26
C GLN A 11 -8.18 -4.78 8.08
N TRP A 12 -9.43 -5.24 8.08
CA TRP A 12 -9.75 -6.67 7.96
C TRP A 12 -9.09 -7.33 6.74
N ASN A 13 -8.96 -6.58 5.65
CA ASN A 13 -8.39 -6.98 4.37
C ASN A 13 -6.91 -6.62 4.18
N THR A 14 -6.26 -5.95 5.14
CA THR A 14 -4.84 -5.57 5.05
C THR A 14 -4.03 -6.18 6.19
N HIS A 15 -2.71 -6.33 6.01
CA HIS A 15 -1.83 -6.78 7.09
C HIS A 15 -1.87 -5.80 8.30
N PRO A 16 -1.58 -6.27 9.52
CA PRO A 16 -1.38 -5.40 10.69
C PRO A 16 -0.37 -4.29 10.40
N CYS A 17 -0.49 -3.16 11.10
CA CYS A 17 0.48 -2.08 10.94
C CYS A 17 1.82 -2.53 11.55
N LEU A 18 2.94 -2.16 10.93
CA LEU A 18 4.26 -2.39 11.53
C LEU A 18 4.37 -1.69 12.87
N GLY A 19 3.77 -0.49 13.00
CA GLY A 19 3.67 0.24 14.27
C GLY A 19 3.07 -0.58 15.44
N ASP A 20 2.21 -1.55 15.15
CA ASP A 20 1.62 -2.43 16.19
C ASP A 20 2.65 -3.40 16.80
N THR A 21 3.73 -3.68 16.07
CA THR A 21 4.76 -4.68 16.45
C THR A 21 6.15 -4.09 16.64
N ASP A 22 6.43 -2.96 16.00
CA ASP A 22 7.70 -2.26 15.98
C ASP A 22 7.43 -0.78 16.22
N LYS A 23 7.71 -0.36 17.47
CA LYS A 23 7.53 1.01 17.96
C LYS A 23 8.21 2.08 17.10
N ARG A 24 9.21 1.74 16.27
CA ARG A 24 9.85 2.68 15.34
C ARG A 24 8.86 3.23 14.32
N TYR A 25 7.89 2.42 13.92
CA TYR A 25 6.84 2.78 12.97
C TYR A 25 5.59 3.37 13.64
N ASP A 26 5.50 3.30 14.98
CA ASP A 26 4.40 3.88 15.74
C ASP A 26 4.61 5.40 15.91
N PRO A 27 3.81 6.26 15.27
CA PRO A 27 3.95 7.71 15.41
C PRO A 27 3.57 8.21 16.81
N ASP A 28 2.77 7.46 17.56
CA ASP A 28 2.28 7.84 18.89
C ASP A 28 3.23 7.39 20.01
N PHE A 29 4.19 6.50 19.71
CA PHE A 29 5.20 6.07 20.67
C PHE A 29 6.11 7.24 21.07
N THR A 30 6.30 7.42 22.37
CA THR A 30 6.97 8.60 22.94
C THR A 30 8.44 8.71 22.56
N ASN A 31 8.87 9.94 22.22
CA ASN A 31 10.29 10.29 22.07
C ASN A 31 10.92 10.77 23.39
N ASP A 32 10.21 10.68 24.51
CA ASP A 32 10.72 11.07 25.82
C ASP A 32 11.76 10.06 26.32
N ILE A 33 13.02 10.50 26.43
CA ILE A 33 14.16 9.65 26.76
C ILE A 33 13.93 8.89 28.08
N ALA A 34 13.41 9.57 29.10
CA ALA A 34 13.20 8.98 30.42
C ALA A 34 12.02 8.00 30.44
N LYS A 35 11.03 8.17 29.55
CA LYS A 35 9.93 7.21 29.40
C LYS A 35 10.32 5.99 28.56
N GLN A 36 11.26 6.14 27.63
CA GLN A 36 11.80 5.02 26.87
C GLN A 36 12.68 4.11 27.72
N ASN A 37 13.48 4.70 28.63
CA ASN A 37 14.24 3.95 29.63
C ASN A 37 14.45 4.79 30.90
N GLU A 38 14.08 4.23 32.05
CA GLU A 38 14.10 4.95 33.33
C GLU A 38 15.50 5.35 33.81
N LEU A 39 16.57 4.66 33.35
CA LEU A 39 17.94 4.96 33.77
C LEU A 39 18.36 6.37 33.43
N TRP A 40 17.85 6.92 32.33
CA TRP A 40 18.15 8.29 31.95
C TRP A 40 17.63 9.29 32.98
N GLY A 41 16.41 9.07 33.48
CA GLY A 41 15.82 9.87 34.55
C GLY A 41 16.52 9.66 35.89
N LYS A 42 17.00 8.45 36.19
CA LYS A 42 17.80 8.18 37.40
C LYS A 42 19.15 8.90 37.39
N MET A 43 19.74 9.08 36.20
CA MET A 43 21.00 9.79 35.99
C MET A 43 20.87 11.31 36.05
N ASP A 44 19.64 11.87 36.05
CA ASP A 44 19.46 13.31 36.19
C ASP A 44 19.77 13.78 37.61
N GLY A 45 20.41 14.95 37.71
CA GLY A 45 20.77 15.57 38.98
C GLY A 45 22.15 16.23 38.97
N PHE A 46 22.59 16.60 40.17
CA PHE A 46 23.86 17.26 40.41
C PHE A 46 24.85 16.27 41.01
N TYR A 47 26.09 16.30 40.53
CA TYR A 47 27.12 15.36 40.91
C TYR A 47 28.42 16.08 41.24
N ARG A 48 29.08 15.62 42.30
CA ARG A 48 30.53 15.78 42.47
C ARG A 48 31.22 14.57 41.86
N VAL A 49 32.29 14.80 41.10
CA VAL A 49 33.00 13.74 40.40
C VAL A 49 34.45 13.71 40.85
N ASN A 50 34.88 12.55 41.37
CA ASN A 50 36.27 12.28 41.68
C ASN A 50 36.88 11.47 40.53
N GLN A 51 37.99 11.94 39.99
CA GLN A 51 38.66 11.31 38.86
C GLN A 51 39.94 10.59 39.32
N THR A 52 40.18 9.39 38.80
CA THR A 52 41.47 8.71 38.89
C THR A 52 41.90 8.21 37.53
N SER A 53 43.07 8.66 37.04
CA SER A 53 43.64 8.23 35.76
C SER A 53 44.66 7.13 35.97
N SER A 54 44.62 6.06 35.16
CA SER A 54 45.53 4.91 35.29
C SER A 54 46.83 5.05 34.49
N LYS A 55 47.01 6.13 33.72
CA LYS A 55 48.23 6.43 32.97
C LYS A 55 48.69 7.85 33.29
N GLU A 56 50.00 8.08 33.24
CA GLU A 56 50.55 9.41 32.93
C GLU A 56 49.79 9.86 31.67
N MET A 57 48.81 10.76 31.81
CA MET A 57 48.31 11.51 30.65
C MET A 57 49.56 12.08 29.97
N ALA A 58 49.60 11.99 28.64
CA ALA A 58 50.77 12.33 27.85
C ALA A 58 51.44 13.58 28.43
N ARG A 59 52.73 13.46 28.78
CA ARG A 59 53.52 14.58 29.29
C ARG A 59 53.26 15.78 28.39
N PHE A 60 52.93 16.90 29.04
CA PHE A 60 52.66 18.20 28.44
C PHE A 60 53.39 18.40 27.10
N ASN A 61 52.65 18.55 26.00
CA ASN A 61 53.20 18.96 24.73
C ASN A 61 52.86 20.44 24.48
N PRO A 62 53.78 21.39 24.74
CA PRO A 62 53.55 22.83 24.59
C PRO A 62 53.14 23.27 23.18
N ILE A 63 53.41 22.42 22.17
CA ILE A 63 53.14 22.71 20.76
C ILE A 63 51.72 22.27 20.36
N ALA A 64 51.07 21.41 21.16
CA ALA A 64 49.80 20.77 20.82
C ALA A 64 48.63 21.18 21.74
N LEU A 65 48.48 22.49 22.00
CA LEU A 65 47.38 23.06 22.81
C LEU A 65 45.98 22.86 22.19
N ASP A 66 45.95 22.46 20.92
CA ASP A 66 44.79 22.15 20.09
C ASP A 66 44.17 20.77 20.41
N ILE A 67 44.81 19.94 21.23
CA ILE A 67 44.33 18.62 21.60
C ILE A 67 44.66 18.38 23.08
N TYR A 68 43.76 17.77 23.85
CA TYR A 68 43.84 17.47 25.29
C TYR A 68 45.16 16.88 25.87
N ASP A 69 46.19 16.63 25.06
CA ASP A 69 47.53 16.18 25.43
C ASP A 69 48.45 17.37 25.74
N GLY A 70 48.28 18.02 26.89
CA GLY A 70 49.05 19.24 27.11
C GLY A 70 48.72 20.08 28.31
N PHE A 71 48.06 19.54 29.34
CA PHE A 71 47.77 20.33 30.52
C PHE A 71 48.78 20.02 31.64
N PRO A 72 49.38 21.02 32.28
CA PRO A 72 50.35 20.82 33.37
C PRO A 72 49.71 20.39 34.70
N TYR A 73 48.44 19.99 34.68
CA TYR A 73 47.65 19.69 35.86
C TYR A 73 47.57 18.19 36.11
N ASP A 74 47.67 17.79 37.38
CA ASP A 74 47.37 16.41 37.75
C ASP A 74 45.86 16.14 37.63
N SER A 75 45.51 15.25 36.71
CA SER A 75 44.13 14.81 36.49
C SER A 75 43.48 14.15 37.71
N ASN A 76 44.26 13.71 38.70
CA ASN A 76 43.76 13.13 39.96
C ASN A 76 43.37 14.22 40.99
N GLU A 77 43.87 15.44 40.83
CA GLU A 77 43.55 16.59 41.68
C GLU A 77 42.42 17.46 41.09
N LEU A 78 41.97 17.11 39.88
CA LEU A 78 40.87 17.76 39.19
C LEU A 78 39.57 17.65 40.00
N ILE A 79 39.01 18.80 40.38
CA ILE A 79 37.67 18.86 40.97
C ILE A 79 36.67 19.05 39.84
N THR A 80 35.68 18.16 39.77
CA THR A 80 34.65 18.20 38.72
C THR A 80 33.25 18.20 39.31
N PHE A 81 32.40 19.06 38.77
CA PHE A 81 30.98 19.13 39.07
C PHE A 81 30.16 18.91 37.80
N VAL A 82 29.13 18.07 37.85
CA VAL A 82 28.29 17.76 36.69
C VAL A 82 26.81 17.97 37.01
N ASN A 83 26.11 18.71 36.15
CA ASN A 83 24.65 18.81 36.15
C ASN A 83 24.10 18.09 34.91
N ILE A 84 23.22 17.13 35.13
CA ILE A 84 22.61 16.31 34.09
C ILE A 84 21.10 16.54 34.11
N THR A 85 20.54 16.90 32.96
CA THR A 85 19.09 17.11 32.81
C THR A 85 18.54 16.43 31.57
N THR A 86 17.39 15.78 31.72
CA THR A 86 16.63 15.18 30.61
C THR A 86 15.23 15.78 30.56
N LYS A 87 14.80 16.22 29.38
CA LYS A 87 13.46 16.77 29.16
C LYS A 87 12.94 16.36 27.79
N GLY A 88 11.92 15.49 27.78
CA GLY A 88 11.36 14.97 26.55
C GLY A 88 12.44 14.26 25.73
N SER A 89 12.59 14.63 24.46
CA SER A 89 13.58 14.01 23.57
C SER A 89 14.99 14.55 23.73
N ARG A 90 15.25 15.51 24.64
CA ARG A 90 16.55 16.19 24.75
C ARG A 90 17.20 15.98 26.11
N ARG A 91 18.52 15.90 26.10
CA ARG A 91 19.36 15.71 27.28
C ARG A 91 20.58 16.61 27.22
N HIS A 92 20.93 17.17 28.38
CA HIS A 92 22.04 18.10 28.56
C HIS A 92 22.93 17.58 29.70
N GLU A 93 24.23 17.58 29.48
CA GLU A 93 25.24 17.34 30.51
C GLU A 93 26.16 18.55 30.54
N HIS A 94 26.12 19.29 31.65
CA HIS A 94 26.99 20.43 31.92
C HIS A 94 28.06 19.99 32.91
N ARG A 95 29.33 20.09 32.53
CA ARG A 95 30.48 19.75 33.37
C ARG A 95 31.30 21.00 33.64
N PHE A 96 31.66 21.20 34.89
CA PHE A 96 32.61 22.21 35.34
C PHE A 96 33.87 21.52 35.82
N LEU A 97 35.02 22.01 35.37
CA LEU A 97 36.32 21.43 35.64
C LEU A 97 37.19 22.50 36.28
N PHE A 98 37.71 22.20 37.46
CA PHE A 98 38.57 23.08 38.25
C PHE A 98 39.92 22.38 38.45
N TYR A 99 40.92 22.92 37.80
CA TYR A 99 42.29 22.47 37.89
C TYR A 99 43.02 23.29 38.95
N PRO A 100 43.69 22.66 39.93
CA PRO A 100 44.46 23.38 40.93
C PRO A 100 45.64 24.14 40.29
N PRO A 101 46.27 25.08 41.01
CA PRO A 101 47.52 25.66 40.57
C PRO A 101 48.56 24.59 40.26
N VAL A 102 49.34 24.82 39.20
CA VAL A 102 50.43 23.91 38.80
C VAL A 102 51.48 23.84 39.90
N ASP A 103 52.07 22.65 40.13
CA ASP A 103 53.14 22.49 41.11
C ASP A 103 54.36 23.37 40.78
N GLN A 104 55.00 23.92 41.82
CA GLN A 104 56.13 24.83 41.67
C GLN A 104 57.33 24.17 40.96
N ALA A 105 57.57 22.87 41.15
CA ALA A 105 58.66 22.18 40.47
C ALA A 105 58.44 22.17 38.95
N TRP A 106 57.19 21.98 38.50
CA TRP A 106 56.86 22.07 37.08
C TRP A 106 57.07 23.50 36.55
N CYS A 107 56.68 24.51 37.33
CA CYS A 107 56.93 25.92 36.99
C CYS A 107 58.42 26.23 36.79
N ASP A 108 59.25 25.71 37.69
CA ASP A 108 60.70 25.92 37.68
C ASP A 108 61.37 25.23 36.48
N GLU A 109 60.84 24.08 36.05
CA GLU A 109 61.29 23.34 34.86
C GLU A 109 60.86 24.02 33.54
N ASN A 110 59.73 24.74 33.52
CA ASN A 110 59.11 25.27 32.30
C ASN A 110 58.86 26.80 32.34
N PRO A 111 59.86 27.64 32.68
CA PRO A 111 59.64 29.05 33.00
C PRO A 111 59.14 29.93 31.83
N ASN A 112 59.19 29.44 30.59
CA ASN A 112 58.87 30.22 29.38
C ASN A 112 57.71 29.65 28.55
N GLU A 113 57.08 28.53 28.95
CA GLU A 113 56.12 27.79 28.11
C GLU A 113 54.65 28.03 28.47
N PHE A 114 54.32 29.13 29.17
CA PHE A 114 52.95 29.40 29.56
C PHE A 114 52.16 30.11 28.46
N PRO A 115 51.09 29.49 27.94
CA PRO A 115 50.08 30.24 27.22
C PRO A 115 49.49 31.25 28.20
N THR A 116 49.44 32.52 27.80
CA THR A 116 48.80 33.60 28.58
C THR A 116 47.34 33.28 28.92
N GLN A 117 46.74 32.33 28.20
CA GLN A 117 45.35 31.89 28.36
C GLN A 117 45.16 30.84 29.46
N LEU A 118 46.21 30.12 29.88
CA LEU A 118 46.17 29.21 31.05
C LEU A 118 46.46 29.95 32.36
N ASN A 119 46.93 31.20 32.27
CA ASN A 119 47.20 32.09 33.40
C ASN A 119 46.17 33.22 33.44
N ALA A 120 45.14 33.10 34.28
CA ALA A 120 44.16 34.18 34.44
C ALA A 120 44.70 35.39 35.24
N LEU A 121 45.86 35.32 35.90
CA LEU A 121 46.40 36.42 36.71
C LEU A 121 47.93 36.53 36.59
N SER A 122 48.40 37.67 36.08
CA SER A 122 49.78 38.17 36.24
C SER A 122 50.92 37.40 35.53
N GLY A 123 50.63 36.33 34.78
CA GLY A 123 51.67 35.55 34.08
C GLY A 123 52.61 34.77 35.01
N LEU A 124 52.20 34.57 36.26
CA LEU A 124 52.96 33.83 37.27
C LEU A 124 52.46 32.39 37.35
N CYS A 125 53.35 31.43 37.15
CA CYS A 125 53.04 30.01 37.29
C CYS A 125 52.78 29.63 38.74
N GLY A 126 51.90 28.64 38.95
CA GLY A 126 51.69 27.98 40.25
C GLY A 126 50.92 28.81 41.28
N ILE A 127 50.46 29.99 40.90
CA ILE A 127 49.64 30.85 41.79
C ILE A 127 48.14 30.68 41.53
N ASN A 128 47.76 30.51 40.26
CA ASN A 128 46.35 30.36 39.90
C ASN A 128 46.16 29.00 39.24
N GLY A 129 45.04 28.36 39.57
CA GLY A 129 44.54 27.24 38.81
C GLY A 129 43.78 27.70 37.57
N TYR A 130 43.03 26.77 36.99
CA TYR A 130 42.28 26.99 35.77
C TYR A 130 40.88 26.40 35.89
N ALA A 131 39.87 27.18 35.50
CA ALA A 131 38.50 26.69 35.43
C ALA A 131 38.01 26.68 33.98
N THR A 132 37.29 25.63 33.62
CA THR A 132 36.67 25.50 32.30
C THR A 132 35.37 24.71 32.43
N PHE A 133 34.65 24.57 31.34
CA PHE A 133 33.45 23.77 31.26
C PHE A 133 33.45 22.87 30.02
N ALA A 134 32.60 21.86 30.05
CA ALA A 134 32.26 21.05 28.89
C ALA A 134 30.76 20.78 28.89
N GLU A 135 30.13 20.86 27.72
CA GLU A 135 28.71 20.61 27.53
C GLU A 135 28.53 19.49 26.52
N ASN A 136 27.59 18.57 26.79
CA ASN A 136 27.20 17.55 25.83
C ASN A 136 25.69 17.59 25.63
N PHE A 137 25.28 17.60 24.37
CA PHE A 137 23.90 17.72 23.94
C PHE A 137 23.48 16.45 23.23
N LYS A 138 22.41 15.79 23.70
CA LYS A 138 21.95 14.50 23.18
C LYS A 138 20.45 14.52 22.94
N VAL A 139 20.00 13.74 21.97
CA VAL A 139 18.57 13.53 21.65
C VAL A 139 18.19 12.06 21.70
N SER A 140 16.91 11.75 21.90
CA SER A 140 16.40 10.39 21.69
C SER A 140 16.69 9.92 20.26
N SER A 141 17.04 8.65 20.10
CA SER A 141 17.24 8.07 18.76
C SER A 141 15.90 7.78 18.07
N HIS A 142 15.94 7.65 16.74
CA HIS A 142 14.81 7.16 15.95
C HIS A 142 14.49 5.68 16.19
N GLU A 143 15.35 4.93 16.89
CA GLU A 143 15.09 3.51 17.22
C GLU A 143 14.06 3.33 18.33
N LYS A 144 13.78 4.40 19.09
CA LYS A 144 12.80 4.40 20.20
C LYS A 144 13.07 3.33 21.26
N ASP A 145 14.31 2.84 21.36
CA ASP A 145 14.77 1.79 22.26
C ASP A 145 15.41 2.31 23.57
N GLY A 146 15.27 3.60 23.83
CA GLY A 146 15.95 4.27 24.93
C GLY A 146 17.40 4.62 24.60
N SER A 147 17.90 4.39 23.38
CA SER A 147 19.17 4.98 22.97
C SER A 147 19.03 6.48 22.70
N VAL A 148 20.14 7.19 22.87
CA VAL A 148 20.29 8.61 22.57
C VAL A 148 21.44 8.82 21.60
N THR A 149 21.39 9.89 20.82
CA THR A 149 22.40 10.27 19.83
C THR A 149 22.95 11.65 20.19
N SER A 150 24.26 11.83 20.04
CA SER A 150 24.91 13.12 20.24
C SER A 150 24.51 14.11 19.15
N VAL A 151 24.08 15.30 19.55
CA VAL A 151 23.88 16.44 18.65
C VAL A 151 25.19 17.20 18.49
N GLY A 152 25.88 17.42 19.60
CA GLY A 152 27.16 18.12 19.63
C GLY A 152 27.64 18.35 21.06
N HIS A 153 28.69 19.12 21.16
CA HIS A 153 29.32 19.51 22.40
C HIS A 153 29.83 20.94 22.32
N ALA A 154 30.07 21.55 23.46
CA ALA A 154 30.75 22.83 23.56
C ALA A 154 31.81 22.73 24.64
N LEU A 155 32.96 23.35 24.41
CA LEU A 155 34.06 23.35 25.37
C LEU A 155 34.38 24.79 25.78
N GLY A 156 34.74 24.99 27.04
CA GLY A 156 35.12 26.30 27.58
C GLY A 156 36.55 26.70 27.28
N PHE A 157 37.33 25.88 26.57
CA PHE A 157 38.73 26.16 26.30
C PHE A 157 38.91 27.38 25.39
N PRO A 158 39.99 28.17 25.58
CA PRO A 158 40.19 29.48 24.96
C PRO A 158 40.19 29.48 23.42
N GLN A 159 40.35 28.32 22.78
CA GLN A 159 40.41 28.20 21.33
C GLN A 159 39.07 27.85 20.66
N ASP A 160 38.09 27.33 21.39
CA ASP A 160 36.85 26.85 20.78
C ASP A 160 35.63 26.99 21.70
N LYS A 161 35.10 28.22 21.80
CA LYS A 161 33.83 28.51 22.50
C LYS A 161 32.60 28.22 21.63
N SER A 162 32.77 27.51 20.51
CA SER A 162 31.70 27.24 19.57
C SER A 162 31.08 25.86 19.77
N PHE A 163 29.81 25.75 19.41
CA PHE A 163 29.13 24.46 19.38
C PHE A 163 29.73 23.62 18.24
N GLN A 164 30.21 22.44 18.58
CA GLN A 164 30.78 21.48 17.65
C GLN A 164 29.85 20.28 17.49
N PRO A 165 29.29 20.06 16.28
CA PRO A 165 28.57 18.83 15.97
C PRO A 165 29.44 17.62 16.30
N SER A 166 28.84 16.57 16.84
CA SER A 166 29.58 15.34 17.15
C SER A 166 28.78 14.10 16.77
N GLU A 167 29.51 13.04 16.45
CA GLU A 167 28.94 11.71 16.23
C GLU A 167 29.18 10.86 17.47
N GLY A 168 28.08 10.37 18.03
CA GLY A 168 28.11 9.49 19.17
C GLY A 168 26.72 9.00 19.50
N SER A 169 26.66 7.89 20.21
CA SER A 169 25.42 7.32 20.71
C SER A 169 25.60 6.85 22.13
N ALA A 170 24.50 6.65 22.82
CA ALA A 170 24.52 5.97 24.09
C ALA A 170 23.26 5.15 24.29
N TYR A 171 23.39 4.03 24.98
CA TYR A 171 22.30 3.08 25.15
C TYR A 171 22.36 2.41 26.52
N PRO A 172 21.20 2.04 27.09
CA PRO A 172 21.12 1.16 28.24
C PRO A 172 21.81 -0.17 27.98
N ALA A 173 22.72 -0.55 28.87
CA ALA A 173 23.50 -1.78 28.81
C ALA A 173 23.20 -2.63 30.06
N GLY A 174 21.92 -2.97 30.26
CA GLY A 174 21.42 -3.66 31.46
C GLY A 174 20.58 -2.75 32.35
N GLU A 175 20.28 -3.21 33.57
CA GLU A 175 19.38 -2.52 34.50
C GLU A 175 20.02 -1.34 35.23
N ARG A 176 21.35 -1.20 35.18
CA ARG A 176 22.10 -0.24 36.01
C ARG A 176 23.27 0.41 35.29
N SER A 177 23.38 0.19 33.98
CA SER A 177 24.52 0.65 33.18
C SER A 177 24.10 1.29 31.88
N LEU A 178 24.89 2.28 31.46
CA LEU A 178 24.77 2.99 30.20
C LEU A 178 26.13 2.93 29.50
N THR A 179 26.13 2.60 28.23
CA THR A 179 27.34 2.67 27.39
C THR A 179 27.20 3.85 26.46
N PHE A 180 28.23 4.67 26.39
CA PHE A 180 28.36 5.82 25.52
C PHE A 180 29.51 5.56 24.55
N THR A 181 29.31 5.91 23.30
CA THR A 181 30.35 5.90 22.27
C THR A 181 30.36 7.25 21.57
N ALA A 182 31.53 7.74 21.23
CA ALA A 182 31.70 8.90 20.40
C ALA A 182 32.95 8.76 19.56
N GLU A 183 32.91 9.30 18.35
CA GLU A 183 34.10 9.46 17.55
C GLU A 183 34.63 10.89 17.68
N VAL A 184 35.92 11.00 17.99
CA VAL A 184 36.60 12.28 18.22
C VAL A 184 37.66 12.43 17.15
N ASP A 185 37.57 13.49 16.37
CA ASP A 185 38.65 13.89 15.47
C ASP A 185 39.76 14.58 16.28
N ARG A 186 40.99 14.08 16.18
CA ARG A 186 42.17 14.65 16.86
C ARG A 186 43.11 15.34 15.86
N GLY A 187 42.59 15.77 14.72
CA GLY A 187 43.37 16.44 13.67
C GLY A 187 44.50 15.55 13.17
N ASP A 188 45.75 16.02 13.25
CA ASP A 188 46.92 15.29 12.76
C ASP A 188 47.18 13.96 13.49
N GLN A 189 46.61 13.75 14.68
CA GLN A 189 46.72 12.48 15.41
C GLN A 189 45.70 11.42 14.94
N GLY A 190 44.83 11.77 14.00
CA GLY A 190 43.79 10.91 13.44
C GLY A 190 42.53 10.84 14.31
N ARG A 191 41.69 9.82 14.06
CA ARG A 191 40.41 9.64 14.75
C ARG A 191 40.58 8.75 15.99
N ALA A 192 39.85 9.09 17.04
CA ALA A 192 39.77 8.29 18.27
C ALA A 192 38.34 7.85 18.54
N LEU A 193 38.18 6.63 19.03
CA LEU A 193 36.93 6.14 19.58
C LEU A 193 36.95 6.35 21.09
N ALA A 194 36.05 7.18 21.59
CA ALA A 194 35.75 7.32 22.99
C ALA A 194 34.65 6.33 23.37
N VAL A 195 34.89 5.50 24.38
CA VAL A 195 33.91 4.60 24.98
C VAL A 195 33.80 4.93 26.45
N LYS A 196 32.61 5.28 26.93
CA LYS A 196 32.33 5.52 28.35
C LYS A 196 31.32 4.51 28.85
N ASN A 197 31.70 3.74 29.86
CA ASN A 197 30.79 2.80 30.52
C ASN A 197 30.41 3.36 31.89
N TRP A 198 29.16 3.75 32.05
CA TRP A 198 28.59 4.27 33.29
C TRP A 198 27.80 3.17 34.00
N MET A 199 27.94 3.06 35.31
CA MET A 199 27.26 2.06 36.14
C MET A 199 26.89 2.64 37.50
N PHE A 200 25.63 2.50 37.90
CA PHE A 200 25.21 2.81 39.27
C PHE A 200 25.69 1.75 40.25
N LEU A 201 26.25 2.19 41.38
CA LEU A 201 26.84 1.32 42.40
C LEU A 201 25.88 1.00 43.56
N ASP A 202 24.82 1.79 43.76
CA ASP A 202 23.86 1.66 44.86
C ASP A 202 22.39 1.57 44.41
N GLU A 203 21.52 1.01 45.25
CA GLU A 203 20.10 0.82 44.91
C GLU A 203 19.35 2.14 44.67
N ASP A 204 19.82 3.23 45.28
CA ASP A 204 19.21 4.55 45.22
C ASP A 204 19.66 5.40 44.01
N PHE A 205 20.60 4.91 43.21
CA PHE A 205 21.15 5.59 42.03
C PHE A 205 21.84 6.93 42.37
N GLU A 206 22.43 7.02 43.57
CA GLU A 206 23.13 8.21 44.07
C GLU A 206 24.63 8.15 43.76
N VAL A 207 25.22 6.96 43.73
CA VAL A 207 26.63 6.76 43.41
C VAL A 207 26.76 6.00 42.09
N ALA A 208 27.56 6.52 41.17
CA ALA A 208 27.88 5.86 39.93
C ALA A 208 29.37 5.88 39.62
N ARG A 209 29.86 4.86 38.93
CA ARG A 209 31.20 4.83 38.36
C ARG A 209 31.09 4.91 36.85
N ALA A 210 31.92 5.74 36.23
CA ALA A 210 32.16 5.68 34.81
C ALA A 210 33.63 5.34 34.51
N VAL A 211 33.86 4.60 33.43
CA VAL A 211 35.20 4.37 32.88
C VAL A 211 35.20 4.90 31.45
N ASP A 212 35.98 5.95 31.22
CA ASP A 212 36.16 6.58 29.92
C ASP A 212 37.45 6.00 29.29
N GLN A 213 37.34 5.45 28.09
CA GLN A 213 38.42 4.78 27.37
C GLN A 213 38.55 5.38 25.99
N PHE A 214 39.78 5.67 25.58
CA PHE A 214 40.07 6.25 24.27
C PHE A 214 40.97 5.33 23.47
N TYR A 215 40.48 4.92 22.31
CA TYR A 215 41.16 4.04 21.38
C TYR A 215 41.56 4.83 20.14
N ASN A 216 42.81 4.70 19.71
CA ASN A 216 43.24 5.26 18.44
C ASN A 216 42.68 4.37 17.31
N LEU A 217 41.87 4.91 16.40
CA LEU A 217 41.19 4.08 15.39
C LEU A 217 42.10 3.54 14.29
N ASN A 218 43.28 4.14 14.10
CA ASN A 218 44.26 3.65 13.13
C ASN A 218 45.04 2.44 13.67
N THR A 219 45.31 2.43 14.97
CA THR A 219 46.14 1.39 15.62
C THR A 219 45.36 0.43 16.52
N TYR A 220 44.11 0.76 16.82
CA TYR A 220 43.22 0.09 17.77
C TYR A 220 43.76 -0.02 19.21
N ASN A 221 44.77 0.78 19.54
CA ASN A 221 45.40 0.77 20.86
C ASN A 221 44.66 1.71 21.82
N LEU A 222 44.46 1.23 23.05
CA LEU A 222 43.99 2.04 24.19
C LEU A 222 45.11 3.01 24.61
N PHE A 223 44.92 4.31 24.37
CA PHE A 223 45.91 5.32 24.73
C PHE A 223 45.59 6.03 26.04
N ALA A 224 44.30 6.22 26.38
CA ALA A 224 43.88 6.82 27.66
C ALA A 224 42.73 6.04 28.31
N SER A 225 42.73 6.00 29.64
CA SER A 225 41.66 5.40 30.45
C SER A 225 41.50 6.18 31.75
N THR A 226 40.29 6.65 32.02
CA THR A 226 39.96 7.48 33.17
C THR A 226 38.80 6.86 33.94
N ASN A 227 38.98 6.69 35.25
CA ASN A 227 37.92 6.27 36.15
C ASN A 227 37.29 7.50 36.80
N LEU A 228 35.98 7.56 36.80
CA LEU A 228 35.19 8.67 37.33
C LEU A 228 34.21 8.12 38.36
N LEU A 229 34.23 8.64 39.58
CA LEU A 229 33.27 8.33 40.63
C LEU A 229 32.33 9.52 40.80
N TYR A 230 31.09 9.36 40.39
CA TYR A 230 30.02 10.33 40.51
C TYR A 230 29.30 10.10 41.83
N THR A 231 29.19 11.14 42.65
CA THR A 231 28.40 11.16 43.88
C THR A 231 27.34 12.24 43.74
N LYS A 232 26.06 11.85 43.79
CA LYS A 232 24.94 12.77 43.69
C LYS A 232 24.93 13.68 44.92
N ILE A 233 24.69 14.97 44.70
CA ILE A 233 24.66 16.00 45.73
C ILE A 233 23.43 16.88 45.53
N SER A 234 23.07 17.66 46.56
CA SER A 234 22.00 18.64 46.43
C SER A 234 22.40 19.80 45.50
N GLU A 235 21.41 20.52 44.96
CA GLU A 235 21.66 21.71 44.14
C GLU A 235 22.43 22.79 44.92
N GLN A 236 22.19 22.90 46.23
CA GLN A 236 22.90 23.87 47.08
C GLN A 236 24.37 23.48 47.26
N GLU A 237 24.65 22.21 47.62
CA GLU A 237 26.02 21.71 47.71
C GLU A 237 26.77 21.81 46.39
N PHE A 238 26.07 21.66 45.26
CA PHE A 238 26.64 21.84 43.94
C PHE A 238 27.08 23.29 43.68
N LYS A 239 26.22 24.26 44.03
CA LYS A 239 26.54 25.69 43.91
C LYS A 239 27.68 26.10 44.84
N ASP A 240 27.55 25.75 46.12
CA ASP A 240 28.56 26.04 47.15
C ASP A 240 29.91 25.39 46.80
N GLY A 241 29.88 24.16 46.28
CA GLY A 241 31.07 23.43 45.88
C GLY A 241 31.78 24.07 44.68
N ILE A 242 31.02 24.61 43.72
CA ILE A 242 31.58 25.39 42.60
C ILE A 242 32.20 26.70 43.08
N GLU A 243 31.51 27.45 43.94
CA GLU A 243 32.01 28.71 44.50
C GLU A 243 33.30 28.48 45.30
N SER A 244 33.30 27.46 46.17
CA SER A 244 34.51 27.06 46.91
C SER A 244 35.64 26.64 45.97
N ALA A 245 35.35 25.89 44.91
CA ALA A 245 36.38 25.45 43.97
C ALA A 245 36.99 26.62 43.20
N LEU A 246 36.22 27.68 42.89
CA LEU A 246 36.73 28.91 42.27
C LEU A 246 37.65 29.69 43.23
N ASP A 247 37.24 29.81 44.49
CA ASP A 247 38.02 30.46 45.53
C ASP A 247 39.37 29.74 45.75
N ASP A 248 39.34 28.40 45.78
CA ASP A 248 40.52 27.55 45.99
C ASP A 248 41.56 27.68 44.87
N ILE A 249 41.12 27.90 43.63
CA ILE A 249 42.03 28.03 42.47
C ILE A 249 42.45 29.47 42.17
N ASN A 250 41.98 30.47 42.94
CA ASN A 250 42.38 31.88 42.82
C ASN A 250 42.22 32.44 41.38
N THR A 251 41.12 32.14 40.68
CA THR A 251 40.90 32.61 39.30
C THR A 251 40.26 34.01 39.24
N VAL A 252 40.68 34.86 38.30
CA VAL A 252 40.05 36.19 38.03
C VAL A 252 38.79 36.06 37.19
N GLU A 253 38.72 35.03 36.37
CA GLU A 253 37.73 34.97 35.33
C GLU A 253 36.37 34.80 36.00
N THR A 254 35.52 35.81 35.84
CA THR A 254 34.10 35.69 36.11
C THR A 254 33.54 34.72 35.08
N LEU A 255 33.77 33.41 35.27
CA LEU A 255 32.80 32.42 34.83
C LEU A 255 31.51 32.90 35.48
N GLN A 256 30.70 33.62 34.70
CA GLN A 256 29.41 34.08 35.16
C GLN A 256 28.57 32.83 35.25
N PHE A 257 28.57 32.23 36.43
CA PHE A 257 27.66 31.17 36.79
C PHE A 257 26.30 31.82 36.98
N PRO A 258 25.44 31.65 35.97
CA PRO A 258 24.18 31.10 36.40
C PRO A 258 23.82 29.90 35.55
N MET A 259 23.50 28.80 36.24
CA MET A 259 22.66 27.71 35.70
C MET A 259 21.27 28.20 35.25
N THR A 260 21.03 29.53 35.20
CA THR A 260 19.79 30.11 34.69
C THR A 260 19.73 30.09 33.16
N ARG A 261 20.86 29.87 32.47
CA ARG A 261 20.87 29.70 31.01
C ARG A 261 20.85 28.21 30.67
N ALA A 262 20.24 27.90 29.51
CA ALA A 262 20.19 26.53 29.00
C ALA A 262 21.57 25.97 28.62
N CYS A 263 22.58 26.83 28.46
CA CYS A 263 23.97 26.45 28.23
C CYS A 263 24.92 27.35 29.01
N LEU A 264 26.11 26.82 29.30
CA LEU A 264 27.20 27.48 29.99
C LEU A 264 28.01 28.37 29.04
N GLY A 265 28.19 27.93 27.79
CA GLY A 265 28.87 28.70 26.76
C GLY A 265 28.04 29.86 26.21
N SER A 266 28.70 30.73 25.41
CA SER A 266 28.03 31.78 24.65
C SER A 266 27.19 31.26 23.49
N ILE A 267 27.34 29.98 23.11
CA ILE A 267 26.69 29.36 21.94
C ILE A 267 26.03 28.05 22.37
N CYS A 268 24.70 28.06 22.45
CA CYS A 268 23.87 26.86 22.56
C CYS A 268 23.65 26.23 21.17
N PRO A 269 23.34 24.92 21.09
CA PRO A 269 22.77 24.36 19.87
C PRO A 269 21.48 25.10 19.52
N THR A 270 21.36 25.53 18.28
CA THR A 270 20.14 26.12 17.73
C THR A 270 19.07 25.05 17.53
N GLU A 271 17.81 25.45 17.32
CA GLU A 271 16.76 24.48 16.95
C GLU A 271 17.09 23.74 15.65
N GLU A 272 17.80 24.38 14.71
CA GLU A 272 18.27 23.71 13.49
C GLU A 272 19.25 22.59 13.82
N ASP A 273 20.20 22.84 14.73
CA ASP A 273 21.16 21.83 15.20
C ASP A 273 20.44 20.65 15.87
N TRP A 274 19.46 20.90 16.74
CA TRP A 274 18.64 19.85 17.35
C TRP A 274 17.90 19.02 16.29
N CYS A 275 17.23 19.69 15.34
CA CYS A 275 16.41 19.02 14.34
C CYS A 275 17.17 18.25 13.26
N THR A 276 18.51 18.30 13.28
CA THR A 276 19.32 17.37 12.50
C THR A 276 19.14 15.92 12.93
N LYS A 277 18.85 15.68 14.23
CA LYS A 277 18.79 14.34 14.83
C LYS A 277 17.58 14.10 15.75
N ASP A 278 16.93 15.16 16.25
CA ASP A 278 15.81 15.05 17.19
C ASP A 278 14.54 14.51 16.49
N PRO A 279 14.03 13.32 16.85
CA PRO A 279 12.86 12.72 16.21
C PRO A 279 11.56 13.52 16.37
N ASN A 280 11.53 14.54 17.23
CA ASN A 280 10.37 15.44 17.36
C ASN A 280 10.25 16.48 16.24
N CYS A 281 11.35 16.79 15.54
CA CYS A 281 11.33 17.79 14.47
C CYS A 281 12.08 17.38 13.21
N SER A 282 12.91 16.33 13.26
CA SER A 282 13.45 15.69 12.06
C SER A 282 12.37 14.87 11.34
N PRO A 283 12.46 14.69 10.02
CA PRO A 283 11.59 13.76 9.29
C PRO A 283 11.73 12.34 9.86
N PRO A 284 10.62 11.57 9.96
CA PRO A 284 10.68 10.21 10.45
C PRO A 284 11.51 9.32 9.50
N LEU A 285 12.55 8.67 10.03
CA LEU A 285 13.34 7.68 9.29
C LEU A 285 12.52 6.41 9.00
N TYR A 286 11.60 6.09 9.89
CA TYR A 286 10.72 4.92 9.81
C TYR A 286 9.32 5.38 9.44
N VAL A 287 8.88 5.05 8.24
CA VAL A 287 7.54 5.36 7.74
C VAL A 287 6.81 4.07 7.46
N GLU A 288 5.59 3.95 8.01
CA GLU A 288 4.71 2.81 7.77
C GLU A 288 4.55 2.60 6.25
N PRO A 289 4.94 1.44 5.71
CA PRO A 289 4.83 1.19 4.28
C PRO A 289 3.36 1.15 3.86
N LYS A 290 3.11 1.37 2.57
CA LYS A 290 1.75 1.26 2.01
C LYS A 290 1.16 -0.13 2.33
N ALA A 291 -0.07 -0.14 2.84
CA ALA A 291 -0.73 -1.36 3.26
C ALA A 291 -0.81 -2.39 2.13
N ARG A 292 -0.55 -3.64 2.47
CA ARG A 292 -0.69 -4.78 1.55
C ARG A 292 -1.97 -5.53 1.88
N ILE A 293 -2.74 -5.86 0.85
CA ILE A 293 -3.94 -6.69 0.98
C ILE A 293 -3.50 -8.11 1.36
N LYS A 294 -4.21 -8.75 2.30
CA LYS A 294 -3.91 -10.12 2.67
C LYS A 294 -4.21 -11.07 1.51
N ALA A 295 -3.31 -12.02 1.29
CA ALA A 295 -3.41 -12.94 0.15
C ALA A 295 -4.67 -13.81 0.18
N ASP A 296 -5.15 -14.18 1.36
CA ASP A 296 -6.38 -14.94 1.58
C ASP A 296 -7.65 -14.18 1.19
N VAL A 297 -7.73 -12.88 1.51
CA VAL A 297 -8.86 -12.03 1.10
C VAL A 297 -8.87 -11.84 -0.40
N LEU A 298 -7.71 -11.63 -1.02
CA LEU A 298 -7.62 -11.54 -2.48
C LEU A 298 -8.02 -12.86 -3.14
N ALA A 299 -7.52 -13.99 -2.64
CA ALA A 299 -7.90 -15.32 -3.13
C ALA A 299 -9.41 -15.56 -2.98
N GLY A 300 -10.01 -15.20 -1.84
CA GLY A 300 -11.44 -15.31 -1.60
C GLY A 300 -12.28 -14.49 -2.58
N LEU A 301 -11.88 -13.24 -2.86
CA LEU A 301 -12.56 -12.39 -3.83
C LEU A 301 -12.45 -12.93 -5.26
N VAL A 302 -11.27 -13.43 -5.65
CA VAL A 302 -11.06 -14.03 -6.98
C VAL A 302 -11.92 -15.28 -7.14
N VAL A 303 -11.93 -16.18 -6.15
CA VAL A 303 -12.75 -17.39 -6.16
C VAL A 303 -14.24 -17.05 -6.23
N ALA A 304 -14.71 -16.09 -5.42
CA ALA A 304 -16.11 -15.66 -5.46
C ALA A 304 -16.50 -15.08 -6.82
N ALA A 305 -15.65 -14.23 -7.41
CA ALA A 305 -15.87 -13.68 -8.75
C ALA A 305 -15.89 -14.77 -9.83
N SER A 306 -15.00 -15.76 -9.74
CA SER A 306 -15.00 -16.91 -10.65
C SER A 306 -16.27 -17.75 -10.52
N ILE A 307 -16.78 -18.00 -9.31
CA ILE A 307 -18.04 -18.74 -9.10
C ILE A 307 -19.22 -17.98 -9.71
N VAL A 308 -19.31 -16.67 -9.51
CA VAL A 308 -20.37 -15.83 -10.09
C VAL A 308 -20.28 -15.84 -11.61
N LEU A 309 -19.07 -15.73 -12.18
CA LEU A 309 -18.86 -15.81 -13.62
C LEU A 309 -19.29 -17.15 -14.20
N ILE A 310 -18.93 -18.27 -13.55
CA ILE A 310 -19.35 -19.61 -13.97
C ILE A 310 -20.88 -19.73 -13.90
N ALA A 311 -21.51 -19.25 -12.82
CA ALA A 311 -22.97 -19.26 -12.68
C ALA A 311 -23.66 -18.45 -13.78
N MET A 312 -23.12 -17.28 -14.14
CA MET A 312 -23.62 -16.48 -15.26
C MET A 312 -23.48 -17.21 -16.60
N ILE A 313 -22.34 -17.89 -16.84
CA ILE A 313 -22.12 -18.69 -18.05
C ILE A 313 -23.11 -19.86 -18.12
N VAL A 314 -23.29 -20.61 -17.03
CA VAL A 314 -24.24 -21.73 -16.97
C VAL A 314 -25.68 -21.24 -17.19
N ALA A 315 -26.08 -20.15 -16.54
CA ALA A 315 -27.40 -19.55 -16.74
C ALA A 315 -27.60 -19.12 -18.21
N PHE A 316 -26.59 -18.50 -18.82
CA PHE A 316 -26.60 -18.14 -20.24
C PHE A 316 -26.74 -19.37 -21.15
N PHE A 317 -26.02 -20.46 -20.88
CA PHE A 317 -26.15 -21.71 -21.63
C PHE A 317 -27.54 -22.34 -21.49
N ILE A 318 -28.12 -22.35 -20.29
CA ILE A 318 -29.47 -22.88 -20.06
C ILE A 318 -30.51 -22.02 -20.81
N ILE A 319 -30.40 -20.69 -20.75
CA ILE A 319 -31.31 -19.78 -21.46
C ILE A 319 -31.19 -19.98 -22.99
N ARG A 320 -29.96 -20.07 -23.50
CA ARG A 320 -29.72 -20.27 -24.94
C ARG A 320 -30.18 -21.66 -25.41
N SER A 321 -29.99 -22.70 -24.61
CA SER A 321 -30.47 -24.05 -24.90
C SER A 321 -32.00 -24.08 -25.03
N LYS A 322 -32.72 -23.43 -24.11
CA LYS A 322 -34.19 -23.31 -24.21
C LYS A 322 -34.65 -22.52 -25.43
N GLN A 323 -33.91 -21.48 -25.84
CA GLN A 323 -34.23 -20.75 -27.07
C GLN A 323 -33.98 -21.58 -28.33
N ARG A 324 -32.89 -22.35 -28.37
CA ARG A 324 -32.58 -23.28 -29.48
C ARG A 324 -33.66 -24.34 -29.64
N GLU A 325 -34.08 -24.96 -28.53
CA GLU A 325 -35.15 -25.95 -28.54
C GLU A 325 -36.46 -25.38 -29.13
N LYS A 326 -36.88 -24.20 -28.66
CA LYS A 326 -38.08 -23.52 -29.20
C LYS A 326 -37.96 -23.21 -30.69
N HIS A 327 -36.79 -22.75 -31.13
CA HIS A 327 -36.56 -22.44 -32.53
C HIS A 327 -36.60 -23.70 -33.41
N LEU A 328 -35.99 -24.79 -32.97
CA LEU A 328 -36.00 -26.08 -33.67
C LEU A 328 -37.41 -26.65 -33.78
N LYS A 329 -38.15 -26.67 -32.66
CA LYS A 329 -39.57 -27.10 -32.63
C LYS A 329 -40.43 -26.23 -33.54
N TYR A 330 -40.24 -24.92 -33.53
CA TYR A 330 -40.96 -23.99 -34.40
C TYR A 330 -40.68 -24.26 -35.88
N MET A 331 -39.41 -24.43 -36.26
CA MET A 331 -39.03 -24.69 -37.65
C MET A 331 -39.61 -26.01 -38.16
N PHE A 332 -39.53 -27.07 -37.34
CA PHE A 332 -40.11 -28.37 -37.66
C PHE A 332 -41.65 -28.32 -37.75
N ALA A 333 -42.31 -27.72 -36.76
CA ALA A 333 -43.76 -27.58 -36.75
C ALA A 333 -44.27 -26.77 -37.95
N THR A 334 -43.59 -25.67 -38.28
CA THR A 334 -43.96 -24.85 -39.45
C THR A 334 -43.79 -25.62 -40.76
N ARG A 335 -42.75 -26.47 -40.88
CA ARG A 335 -42.56 -27.33 -42.06
C ARG A 335 -43.65 -28.35 -42.24
N ILE A 336 -44.10 -28.95 -41.15
CA ILE A 336 -45.19 -29.91 -41.16
C ILE A 336 -46.52 -29.22 -41.48
N ALA A 337 -46.77 -28.05 -40.90
CA ALA A 337 -47.96 -27.25 -41.20
C ALA A 337 -48.02 -26.75 -42.66
N GLU A 338 -46.88 -26.45 -43.29
CA GLU A 338 -46.79 -26.08 -44.71
C GLU A 338 -47.22 -27.20 -45.66
N ASN A 339 -46.97 -28.45 -45.29
CA ASN A 339 -47.15 -29.60 -46.18
C ASN A 339 -48.43 -30.40 -45.91
N ILE A 340 -49.05 -30.26 -44.72
CA ILE A 340 -50.38 -30.81 -44.47
C ILE A 340 -51.42 -29.92 -45.16
N GLU A 341 -51.96 -30.38 -46.27
CA GLU A 341 -53.03 -29.73 -47.03
C GLU A 341 -54.27 -29.52 -46.14
N ILE A 342 -54.63 -28.25 -45.89
CA ILE A 342 -55.85 -27.88 -45.15
C ILE A 342 -57.05 -28.05 -46.10
N GLU A 343 -57.61 -29.24 -46.16
CA GLU A 343 -58.95 -29.44 -46.71
C GLU A 343 -59.99 -28.79 -45.78
N GLY A 344 -60.27 -27.52 -46.04
CA GLY A 344 -61.54 -26.83 -45.77
C GLY A 344 -62.28 -27.11 -44.46
N SER A 345 -61.76 -26.65 -43.31
CA SER A 345 -62.56 -26.30 -42.12
C SER A 345 -61.67 -25.61 -41.08
N ALA A 346 -62.21 -24.62 -40.36
CA ALA A 346 -61.51 -23.67 -39.48
C ALA A 346 -60.94 -24.26 -38.15
N GLN A 347 -60.59 -25.54 -38.14
CA GLN A 347 -59.77 -26.15 -37.09
C GLN A 347 -58.92 -27.25 -37.73
N MET A 348 -57.60 -27.04 -37.81
CA MET A 348 -56.65 -28.10 -38.13
C MET A 348 -56.71 -29.14 -37.00
N ILE A 349 -57.43 -30.24 -37.22
CA ILE A 349 -57.25 -31.46 -36.44
C ILE A 349 -56.07 -32.15 -37.13
N LEU A 350 -54.91 -32.22 -36.48
CA LEU A 350 -53.86 -33.16 -36.87
C LEU A 350 -54.46 -34.57 -36.73
N THR A 351 -55.04 -35.09 -37.81
CA THR A 351 -55.56 -36.45 -37.82
C THR A 351 -54.37 -37.40 -37.95
N ALA A 352 -54.49 -38.58 -37.34
CA ALA A 352 -53.47 -39.62 -37.45
C ALA A 352 -53.18 -39.98 -38.92
N ASP A 353 -54.20 -39.89 -39.78
CA ASP A 353 -54.09 -40.16 -41.21
C ASP A 353 -53.26 -39.11 -41.96
N ALA A 354 -53.42 -37.82 -41.63
CA ALA A 354 -52.63 -36.74 -42.23
C ALA A 354 -51.16 -36.81 -41.82
N LEU A 355 -50.90 -37.15 -40.54
CA LEU A 355 -49.53 -37.36 -40.06
C LEU A 355 -48.87 -38.59 -40.68
N LYS A 356 -49.64 -39.67 -40.89
CA LYS A 356 -49.16 -40.87 -41.56
C LYS A 356 -48.84 -40.61 -43.03
N ALA A 357 -49.70 -39.87 -43.73
CA ALA A 357 -49.45 -39.49 -45.12
C ALA A 357 -48.18 -38.65 -45.26
N GLU A 358 -47.96 -37.70 -44.34
CA GLU A 358 -46.75 -36.87 -44.34
C GLU A 358 -45.49 -37.66 -44.00
N PHE A 359 -45.57 -38.60 -43.03
CA PHE A 359 -44.47 -39.51 -42.71
C PHE A 359 -44.08 -40.35 -43.94
N GLU A 360 -45.05 -41.00 -44.59
CA GLU A 360 -44.81 -41.81 -45.79
C GLU A 360 -44.23 -40.99 -46.95
N ARG A 361 -44.55 -39.69 -47.02
CA ARG A 361 -44.02 -38.77 -48.02
C ARG A 361 -42.56 -38.41 -47.77
N ILE A 362 -42.17 -38.23 -46.51
CA ILE A 362 -40.79 -37.93 -46.13
C ILE A 362 -39.92 -39.18 -46.31
N ASP A 363 -40.39 -40.33 -45.83
CA ASP A 363 -39.78 -41.66 -46.02
C ASP A 363 -39.55 -41.92 -47.53
N ALA A 364 -40.58 -41.78 -48.37
CA ALA A 364 -40.43 -41.99 -49.82
C ALA A 364 -39.60 -40.94 -50.59
N SER A 365 -38.88 -40.03 -49.92
CA SER A 365 -38.11 -38.97 -50.59
C SER A 365 -36.78 -39.46 -51.17
N ILE A 366 -36.14 -40.47 -50.57
CA ILE A 366 -34.96 -41.14 -51.13
C ILE A 366 -35.27 -42.63 -51.31
N GLU A 367 -35.62 -43.34 -50.23
CA GLU A 367 -35.97 -44.77 -50.25
C GLU A 367 -37.21 -45.04 -49.39
N LYS A 368 -38.18 -45.81 -49.88
CA LYS A 368 -39.35 -46.19 -49.08
C LYS A 368 -39.05 -47.45 -48.26
N ASP A 369 -38.44 -47.27 -47.08
CA ASP A 369 -38.05 -48.37 -46.20
C ASP A 369 -38.88 -48.48 -44.91
N GLY A 370 -39.78 -47.52 -44.68
CA GLY A 370 -40.68 -47.49 -43.53
C GLY A 370 -40.10 -46.75 -42.32
N SER A 371 -38.96 -46.09 -42.48
CA SER A 371 -38.30 -45.24 -41.50
C SER A 371 -37.67 -44.02 -42.17
N ILE A 372 -37.68 -42.86 -41.51
CA ILE A 372 -37.08 -41.66 -42.09
C ILE A 372 -35.60 -41.62 -41.73
N SER A 373 -34.73 -41.76 -42.71
CA SER A 373 -33.28 -41.58 -42.56
C SER A 373 -32.90 -40.12 -42.31
N ARG A 374 -31.65 -39.90 -41.85
CA ARG A 374 -31.10 -38.55 -41.63
C ARG A 374 -31.13 -37.70 -42.91
N GLU A 375 -30.78 -38.29 -44.05
CA GLU A 375 -30.71 -37.59 -45.32
C GLU A 375 -32.10 -37.22 -45.85
N GLU A 376 -33.11 -38.08 -45.63
CA GLU A 376 -34.50 -37.81 -45.99
C GLU A 376 -35.09 -36.67 -45.16
N LEU A 377 -34.87 -36.69 -43.84
CA LEU A 377 -35.34 -35.61 -42.99
C LEU A 377 -34.62 -34.29 -43.29
N TRP A 378 -33.31 -34.31 -43.58
CA TRP A 378 -32.56 -33.12 -43.97
C TRP A 378 -33.11 -32.51 -45.25
N THR A 379 -33.38 -33.36 -46.25
CA THR A 379 -33.94 -32.96 -47.54
C THR A 379 -35.32 -32.33 -47.33
N PHE A 380 -36.18 -32.97 -46.53
CA PHE A 380 -37.47 -32.42 -46.15
C PHE A 380 -37.35 -31.04 -45.50
N MET A 381 -36.49 -30.88 -44.49
CA MET A 381 -36.34 -29.63 -43.74
C MET A 381 -35.79 -28.48 -44.59
N THR A 382 -34.94 -28.78 -45.58
CA THR A 382 -34.26 -27.79 -46.44
C THR A 382 -34.98 -27.50 -47.76
N SER A 383 -35.95 -28.33 -48.18
CA SER A 383 -36.61 -28.24 -49.49
C SER A 383 -37.62 -27.09 -49.69
N GLY A 384 -38.06 -26.38 -48.64
CA GLY A 384 -39.09 -25.34 -48.75
C GLY A 384 -38.64 -23.90 -48.43
N LYS A 385 -39.59 -22.96 -48.33
CA LYS A 385 -39.32 -21.51 -48.27
C LYS A 385 -38.99 -20.93 -46.89
N ILE A 386 -39.10 -21.71 -45.81
CA ILE A 386 -38.73 -21.27 -44.45
C ILE A 386 -37.20 -21.29 -44.32
N GLY A 387 -36.63 -20.31 -43.62
CA GLY A 387 -35.19 -20.01 -43.58
C GLY A 387 -34.24 -21.20 -43.43
N THR A 388 -32.98 -20.99 -43.81
CA THR A 388 -31.93 -22.02 -43.82
C THR A 388 -31.60 -22.51 -42.40
N MET A 389 -31.81 -23.80 -42.14
CA MET A 389 -31.34 -24.48 -40.92
C MET A 389 -29.86 -24.84 -41.07
N SER A 390 -29.07 -24.67 -40.00
CA SER A 390 -27.67 -25.11 -39.99
C SER A 390 -27.59 -26.63 -39.79
N GLU A 391 -26.57 -27.29 -40.35
CA GLU A 391 -26.36 -28.74 -40.18
C GLU A 391 -26.25 -29.13 -38.70
N SER A 392 -25.58 -28.30 -37.88
CA SER A 392 -25.48 -28.53 -36.44
C SER A 392 -26.82 -28.45 -35.71
N ASP A 393 -27.72 -27.56 -36.14
CA ASP A 393 -29.05 -27.42 -35.55
C ASP A 393 -29.94 -28.59 -35.97
N PHE A 394 -29.77 -29.08 -37.20
CA PHE A 394 -30.45 -30.27 -37.68
C PHE A 394 -29.99 -31.54 -36.97
N ASP A 395 -28.69 -31.73 -36.72
CA ASP A 395 -28.21 -32.88 -35.96
C ASP A 395 -28.81 -32.94 -34.55
N VAL A 396 -29.02 -31.77 -33.93
CA VAL A 396 -29.69 -31.67 -32.62
C VAL A 396 -31.17 -32.01 -32.75
N LEU A 397 -31.84 -31.54 -33.81
CA LEU A 397 -33.23 -31.86 -34.09
C LEU A 397 -33.42 -33.36 -34.34
N PHE A 398 -32.60 -33.96 -35.21
CA PHE A 398 -32.66 -35.37 -35.57
C PHE A 398 -32.50 -36.26 -34.33
N ARG A 399 -31.46 -36.01 -33.50
CA ARG A 399 -31.24 -36.72 -32.23
C ARG A 399 -32.35 -36.50 -31.19
N ALA A 400 -33.13 -35.43 -31.30
CA ALA A 400 -34.26 -35.19 -30.41
C ALA A 400 -35.51 -35.96 -30.85
N ILE A 401 -35.57 -36.40 -32.11
CA ILE A 401 -36.65 -37.21 -32.68
C ILE A 401 -36.33 -38.70 -32.59
N ASP A 402 -35.11 -39.11 -32.95
CA ASP A 402 -34.57 -40.47 -32.83
C ASP A 402 -34.29 -40.79 -31.35
N LEU A 403 -35.28 -41.38 -30.67
CA LEU A 403 -35.27 -41.59 -29.22
C LEU A 403 -34.50 -42.84 -28.84
N ASP A 404 -34.49 -43.85 -29.71
CA ASP A 404 -33.77 -45.10 -29.49
C ASP A 404 -32.32 -45.07 -30.02
N ASN A 405 -31.92 -44.00 -30.72
CA ASN A 405 -30.62 -43.84 -31.39
C ASN A 405 -30.37 -44.91 -32.45
N SER A 406 -31.43 -45.36 -33.13
CA SER A 406 -31.32 -46.32 -34.24
C SER A 406 -30.67 -45.70 -35.48
N GLY A 407 -30.60 -44.36 -35.56
CA GLY A 407 -30.10 -43.62 -36.72
C GLY A 407 -31.15 -43.39 -37.80
N ASN A 408 -32.37 -43.89 -37.60
CA ASN A 408 -33.55 -43.66 -38.43
C ASN A 408 -34.71 -43.24 -37.51
N ILE A 409 -35.74 -42.60 -38.07
CA ILE A 409 -36.91 -42.15 -37.31
C ILE A 409 -38.11 -43.00 -37.69
N ASP A 410 -38.65 -43.76 -36.74
CA ASP A 410 -39.87 -44.51 -36.96
C ASP A 410 -41.14 -43.64 -36.84
N PHE A 411 -42.29 -44.21 -37.20
CA PHE A 411 -43.55 -43.48 -37.18
C PHE A 411 -43.99 -43.05 -35.77
N LEU A 412 -43.69 -43.84 -34.74
CA LEU A 412 -44.02 -43.53 -33.34
C LEU A 412 -43.14 -42.39 -32.82
N GLU A 413 -41.86 -42.40 -33.14
CA GLU A 413 -40.89 -41.35 -32.81
C GLU A 413 -41.28 -40.02 -33.47
N PHE A 414 -41.63 -40.06 -34.75
CA PHE A 414 -42.14 -38.90 -35.49
C PHE A 414 -43.42 -38.34 -34.85
N CYS A 415 -44.41 -39.20 -34.56
CA CYS A 415 -45.67 -38.78 -33.92
C CYS A 415 -45.45 -38.21 -32.51
N ASN A 416 -44.55 -38.83 -31.73
CA ASN A 416 -44.24 -38.39 -30.39
C ASN A 416 -43.62 -36.98 -30.40
N PHE A 417 -42.67 -36.73 -31.30
CA PHE A 417 -42.06 -35.42 -31.43
C PHE A 417 -43.05 -34.34 -31.87
N ILE A 418 -43.95 -34.65 -32.82
CA ILE A 418 -45.05 -33.75 -33.23
C ILE A 418 -45.96 -33.39 -32.07
N SER A 419 -46.35 -34.39 -31.26
CA SER A 419 -47.20 -34.19 -30.08
C SER A 419 -46.56 -33.22 -29.08
N ILE A 420 -45.24 -33.32 -28.89
CA ILE A 420 -44.45 -32.44 -28.03
C ILE A 420 -44.35 -31.00 -28.61
N CYS A 421 -44.52 -30.82 -29.91
CA CYS A 421 -44.49 -29.51 -30.60
C CYS A 421 -45.87 -28.82 -30.68
N GLY A 422 -46.89 -29.31 -29.96
CA GLY A 422 -48.28 -28.87 -30.12
C GLY A 422 -48.51 -27.36 -29.97
N THR A 423 -47.79 -26.68 -29.08
CA THR A 423 -47.89 -25.22 -28.92
C THR A 423 -47.31 -24.46 -30.10
N GLU A 424 -46.14 -24.88 -30.58
CA GLU A 424 -45.43 -24.29 -31.72
C GLU A 424 -46.20 -24.52 -33.02
N MET A 425 -46.86 -25.68 -33.16
CA MET A 425 -47.74 -26.01 -34.28
C MET A 425 -48.94 -25.05 -34.37
N GLN A 426 -49.61 -24.76 -33.26
CA GLN A 426 -50.71 -23.79 -33.22
C GLN A 426 -50.24 -22.38 -33.63
N HIS A 427 -49.04 -21.98 -33.19
CA HIS A 427 -48.45 -20.71 -33.59
C HIS A 427 -48.11 -20.67 -35.08
N ALA A 428 -47.50 -21.72 -35.64
CA ALA A 428 -47.18 -21.82 -37.06
C ALA A 428 -48.43 -21.74 -37.94
N VAL A 429 -49.49 -22.47 -37.57
CA VAL A 429 -50.78 -22.47 -38.28
C VAL A 429 -51.42 -21.08 -38.26
N SER A 430 -51.46 -20.41 -37.10
CA SER A 430 -52.00 -19.05 -37.00
C SER A 430 -51.21 -18.04 -37.87
N HIS A 431 -49.88 -18.20 -37.96
CA HIS A 431 -49.05 -17.39 -38.84
C HIS A 431 -49.37 -17.64 -40.31
N MET A 432 -49.56 -18.89 -40.73
CA MET A 432 -49.94 -19.24 -42.10
C MET A 432 -51.35 -18.75 -42.47
N GLU A 433 -52.31 -18.82 -41.55
CA GLU A 433 -53.66 -18.27 -41.74
C GLU A 433 -53.64 -16.75 -41.91
N SER A 434 -52.85 -16.04 -41.10
CA SER A 434 -52.71 -14.59 -41.21
C SER A 434 -52.00 -14.15 -42.51
N ALA A 435 -50.94 -14.85 -42.92
CA ALA A 435 -50.24 -14.61 -44.19
C ALA A 435 -51.12 -14.93 -45.41
N SER A 436 -51.98 -15.96 -45.32
CA SER A 436 -52.97 -16.29 -46.34
C SER A 436 -54.06 -15.21 -46.46
N LYS A 437 -54.53 -14.66 -45.33
CA LYS A 437 -55.45 -13.50 -45.30
C LYS A 437 -54.81 -12.25 -45.90
N GLU A 438 -53.60 -11.87 -45.49
CA GLU A 438 -52.89 -10.73 -46.07
C GLU A 438 -52.66 -10.88 -47.58
N SER A 439 -52.33 -12.09 -48.05
CA SER A 439 -52.17 -12.39 -49.48
C SER A 439 -53.48 -12.28 -50.27
N LYS A 440 -54.60 -12.72 -49.68
CA LYS A 440 -55.95 -12.55 -50.26
C LYS A 440 -56.36 -11.08 -50.28
N ASP A 441 -56.15 -10.34 -49.20
CA ASP A 441 -56.48 -8.92 -49.09
C ASP A 441 -55.60 -8.07 -50.03
N ALA A 442 -54.31 -8.42 -50.19
CA ALA A 442 -53.42 -7.79 -51.16
C ALA A 442 -53.84 -8.06 -52.62
N LYS A 443 -54.32 -9.27 -52.94
CA LYS A 443 -54.87 -9.60 -54.28
C LYS A 443 -56.19 -8.87 -54.55
N ILE A 444 -57.08 -8.77 -53.56
CA ILE A 444 -58.36 -8.05 -53.66
C ILE A 444 -58.10 -6.54 -53.82
N SER A 445 -57.15 -5.98 -53.08
CA SER A 445 -56.72 -4.57 -53.22
C SER A 445 -56.13 -4.28 -54.61
N ARG A 446 -55.33 -5.21 -55.17
CA ARG A 446 -54.81 -5.11 -56.55
C ARG A 446 -55.91 -5.17 -57.61
N ALA A 447 -56.86 -6.09 -57.47
CA ALA A 447 -58.00 -6.21 -58.39
C ALA A 447 -58.89 -4.94 -58.35
N SER A 448 -59.12 -4.40 -57.16
CA SER A 448 -59.87 -3.16 -56.95
C SER A 448 -59.19 -1.95 -57.61
N THR A 449 -57.86 -1.89 -57.54
CA THR A 449 -57.05 -0.83 -58.17
C THR A 449 -57.10 -0.89 -59.70
N ILE A 450 -57.08 -2.10 -60.29
CA ILE A 450 -57.17 -2.30 -61.74
C ILE A 450 -58.57 -1.92 -62.27
N ILE A 451 -59.63 -2.26 -61.54
CA ILE A 451 -61.00 -1.87 -61.90
C ILE A 451 -61.17 -0.34 -61.84
N ALA A 452 -60.61 0.32 -60.82
CA ALA A 452 -60.61 1.78 -60.70
C ALA A 452 -59.87 2.46 -61.87
N GLN A 453 -58.71 1.95 -62.28
CA GLN A 453 -57.97 2.47 -63.44
C GLN A 453 -58.71 2.28 -64.77
N THR A 454 -59.44 1.17 -64.92
CA THR A 454 -60.22 0.88 -66.13
C THR A 454 -61.42 1.83 -66.27
N ASN A 455 -62.10 2.14 -65.15
CA ASN A 455 -63.21 3.10 -65.14
C ASN A 455 -62.76 4.56 -65.38
N VAL A 456 -61.58 4.94 -64.89
CA VAL A 456 -60.98 6.26 -65.22
C VAL A 456 -60.66 6.37 -66.71
N ARG A 457 -60.14 5.31 -67.33
CA ARG A 457 -59.85 5.26 -68.77
C ARG A 457 -61.13 5.35 -69.62
N LYS A 458 -62.21 4.69 -69.19
CA LYS A 458 -63.54 4.76 -69.84
C LYS A 458 -64.16 6.17 -69.71
N SER A 459 -63.99 6.83 -68.56
CA SER A 459 -64.44 8.21 -68.32
C SER A 459 -63.61 9.25 -69.09
N GLN A 460 -62.31 9.01 -69.30
CA GLN A 460 -61.46 9.86 -70.15
C GLN A 460 -61.78 9.71 -71.64
N MET A 461 -62.10 8.50 -72.13
CA MET A 461 -62.54 8.33 -73.52
C MET A 461 -63.90 8.98 -73.80
N MET A 462 -64.83 8.97 -72.85
CA MET A 462 -66.13 9.68 -72.98
C MET A 462 -66.02 11.21 -72.96
N LYS A 463 -64.90 11.79 -72.52
CA LYS A 463 -64.71 13.26 -72.46
C LYS A 463 -64.01 13.87 -73.67
N VAL A 464 -63.48 13.08 -74.60
CA VAL A 464 -62.70 13.58 -75.75
C VAL A 464 -63.49 13.62 -77.05
N HIS A 465 -64.60 12.87 -77.19
CA HIS A 465 -65.53 13.00 -78.33
C HIS A 465 -66.98 12.71 -77.92
N PRO A 466 -67.77 13.75 -77.56
CA PRO A 466 -69.20 13.60 -77.34
C PRO A 466 -69.92 13.79 -78.69
N GLY A 467 -70.14 12.71 -79.43
CA GLY A 467 -70.99 12.75 -80.63
C GLY A 467 -70.44 11.99 -81.83
N MET A 468 -70.41 10.66 -81.74
CA MET A 468 -70.59 9.79 -82.91
C MET A 468 -70.87 8.37 -82.40
N PHE A 469 -71.86 7.71 -83.02
CA PHE A 469 -72.38 6.37 -82.78
C PHE A 469 -73.62 6.23 -81.87
N GLU A 470 -74.77 6.69 -82.39
CA GLU A 470 -75.92 5.80 -82.70
C GLU A 470 -75.50 5.04 -83.98
N ASP A 471 -75.57 3.73 -84.16
CA ASP A 471 -76.52 2.68 -83.83
C ASP A 471 -75.78 1.34 -83.63
N GLU A 472 -76.31 0.44 -82.81
CA GLU A 472 -76.73 -0.92 -83.21
C GLU A 472 -77.00 -1.81 -81.99
N GLU A 473 -78.16 -2.45 -82.08
CA GLU A 473 -78.71 -3.52 -81.24
C GLU A 473 -77.84 -4.79 -81.21
N ASP A 474 -78.12 -5.59 -80.17
CA ASP A 474 -77.99 -7.04 -80.10
C ASP A 474 -76.62 -7.71 -80.29
N LEU A 475 -76.08 -8.25 -79.18
CA LEU A 475 -76.00 -9.71 -79.08
C LEU A 475 -75.91 -10.21 -77.64
N SER A 476 -76.87 -11.07 -77.33
CA SER A 476 -77.05 -11.90 -76.16
C SER A 476 -75.99 -13.00 -75.95
N LEU A 477 -75.95 -13.50 -74.71
CA LEU A 477 -75.73 -14.91 -74.31
C LEU A 477 -74.32 -15.55 -74.41
N ALA A 478 -73.78 -15.92 -73.23
CA ALA A 478 -73.35 -17.29 -72.84
C ALA A 478 -72.52 -17.19 -71.53
N THR A 479 -73.07 -17.51 -70.36
CA THR A 479 -73.06 -18.83 -69.68
C THR A 479 -71.67 -19.40 -69.36
N GLU A 480 -71.39 -19.47 -68.06
CA GLU A 480 -70.94 -20.64 -67.27
C GLU A 480 -69.78 -21.55 -67.72
N ASP A 481 -68.92 -21.79 -66.72
CA ASP A 481 -68.36 -23.08 -66.28
C ASP A 481 -67.08 -23.72 -66.86
N LYS A 482 -66.26 -24.16 -65.88
CA LYS A 482 -65.29 -25.28 -65.85
C LYS A 482 -63.94 -25.15 -66.56
N ALA A 483 -62.87 -25.07 -65.75
CA ALA A 483 -61.92 -26.16 -65.48
C ALA A 483 -61.08 -25.84 -64.23
#